data_AF-A0A7S2J238-F1
#
_entry.id   AF-A0A7S2J238-F1
#
_cell.length_a   1.000
_cell.length_b   1.000
_cell.length_c   1.000
_cell.angle_alpha   90.00
_cell.angle_beta   90.00
_cell.angle_gamma   90.00
#
_symmetry.space_group_name_H-M   'P 1'
#
loop_
_entity.id
_entity.type
_entity.pdbx_description
1 polymer ?
#
loop_
_entity_poly.entity_id
_entity_poly.type
_entity_poly.pdbx_seq_one_letter_code
_entity_poly.pdbx_strand_id
1 'polypeptide(L)'
;RVLILLDRSYLNRFWCNYEAFLAMQTAYEEGVRPAEDDSRYSVLCLGAAREAPQPHIDALCDWKVSTTQDALRILASDDIEVTNQCDKTKQIDKLGTMNFDLTNLWEQTRP
;
A
#
# COMPACT_ATOMS: atom_id res chain seq x y z
N ARG A 1 7.51 5.92 10.32
CA ARG A 1 6.42 5.09 10.90
C ARG A 1 5.09 5.77 10.58
N VAL A 2 4.11 5.03 10.07
CA VAL A 2 2.80 5.53 9.61
C VAL A 2 1.70 5.17 10.62
N LEU A 3 0.78 6.10 10.91
CA LEU A 3 -0.40 5.83 11.72
C LEU A 3 -1.62 5.66 10.79
N ILE A 4 -2.18 4.46 10.74
CA ILE A 4 -3.36 4.13 9.94
C ILE A 4 -4.61 4.33 10.79
N LEU A 5 -5.43 5.32 10.41
CA LEU A 5 -6.72 5.62 11.03
C LEU A 5 -7.83 4.89 10.26
N LEU A 6 -8.16 3.68 10.70
CA LEU A 6 -9.02 2.75 9.97
C LEU A 6 -10.51 2.98 10.29
N ASP A 7 -11.23 3.58 9.36
CA ASP A 7 -12.71 3.67 9.38
C ASP A 7 -13.32 2.71 8.33
N ARG A 8 -14.65 2.63 8.25
CA ARG A 8 -15.35 1.73 7.29
C ARG A 8 -15.11 2.06 5.82
N SER A 9 -14.76 3.31 5.51
CA SER A 9 -14.55 3.79 4.14
C SER A 9 -13.08 3.82 3.74
N TYR A 10 -12.17 3.47 4.65
CA TYR A 10 -10.72 3.58 4.46
C TYR A 10 -10.27 2.88 3.17
N LEU A 11 -10.72 1.64 2.96
CA LEU A 11 -10.34 0.81 1.83
C LEU A 11 -10.94 1.25 0.48
N ASN A 12 -11.83 2.24 0.47
CA ASN A 12 -12.33 2.82 -0.78
C ASN A 12 -11.49 4.01 -1.24
N ARG A 13 -10.62 4.59 -0.40
CA ARG A 13 -9.90 5.83 -0.72
C ARG A 13 -8.51 5.54 -1.25
N PHE A 14 -8.17 6.11 -2.40
CA PHE A 14 -6.89 5.90 -3.07
C PHE A 14 -5.69 6.11 -2.15
N TRP A 15 -5.58 7.27 -1.50
CA TRP A 15 -4.42 7.62 -0.67
C TRP A 15 -4.28 6.69 0.53
N CYS A 16 -5.39 6.33 1.18
CA CYS A 16 -5.40 5.41 2.30
C CYS A 16 -4.81 4.05 1.92
N ASN A 17 -5.28 3.48 0.80
CA ASN A 17 -4.76 2.21 0.29
C ASN A 17 -3.30 2.30 -0.17
N TYR A 18 -2.95 3.36 -0.90
CA TYR A 18 -1.60 3.58 -1.42
C TYR A 18 -0.56 3.70 -0.29
N GLU A 19 -0.87 4.51 0.74
CA GLU A 19 0.02 4.70 1.88
C GLU A 19 0.08 3.44 2.77
N ALA A 20 -1.03 2.73 2.95
CA ALA A 20 -1.05 1.46 3.66
C ALA A 20 -0.13 0.44 2.99
N PHE A 21 -0.24 0.28 1.67
CA PHE A 21 0.67 -0.56 0.89
C PHE A 21 2.12 -0.15 1.15
N LEU A 22 2.50 1.10 0.88
CA LEU A 22 3.88 1.56 1.06
C LEU A 22 4.41 1.41 2.50
N ALA A 23 3.54 1.55 3.51
CA ALA A 23 3.93 1.38 4.91
C ALA A 23 4.22 -0.08 5.26
N MET A 24 3.60 -1.04 4.57
CA MET A 24 3.73 -2.48 4.81
C MET A 24 4.84 -3.12 3.96
N GLN A 25 5.37 -2.42 2.96
CA GLN A 25 6.42 -2.92 2.08
C GLN A 25 7.80 -2.33 2.39
N THR A 26 8.86 -3.06 2.08
CA THR A 26 10.27 -2.65 2.12
C THR A 26 10.93 -2.86 0.75
N ALA A 27 11.92 -2.04 0.42
CA ALA A 27 12.73 -2.22 -0.78
C ALA A 27 13.78 -3.31 -0.56
N TYR A 28 13.86 -4.26 -1.48
CA TYR A 28 14.84 -5.33 -1.53
C TYR A 28 15.42 -5.47 -2.94
N GLU A 29 16.35 -6.41 -3.12
CA GLU A 29 17.06 -6.62 -4.39
C GLU A 29 16.10 -6.92 -5.55
N GLU A 30 15.06 -7.72 -5.28
CA GLU A 30 14.07 -8.14 -6.27
C GLU A 30 12.93 -7.12 -6.46
N GLY A 31 13.03 -5.94 -5.81
CA GLY A 31 12.01 -4.91 -5.83
C GLY A 31 11.32 -4.72 -4.47
N VAL A 32 10.08 -4.26 -4.50
CA VAL A 32 9.28 -3.98 -3.29
C VAL A 32 8.60 -5.27 -2.80
N ARG A 33 8.90 -5.70 -1.57
CA ARG A 33 8.29 -6.90 -0.94
C ARG A 33 7.83 -6.63 0.50
N PRO A 34 7.02 -7.52 1.10
CA PRO A 34 6.49 -7.29 2.44
C PRO A 34 7.61 -7.07 3.45
N ALA A 35 7.44 -6.10 4.33
CA ALA A 35 8.37 -5.87 5.43
C ALA A 35 8.36 -7.08 6.39
N GLU A 36 9.52 -7.38 6.98
CA GLU A 36 9.70 -8.51 7.91
C GLU A 36 8.95 -8.32 9.23
N ASP A 37 8.74 -7.06 9.63
CA ASP A 37 8.00 -6.69 10.83
C ASP A 37 6.99 -5.57 10.58
N ASP A 38 6.11 -5.37 11.57
CA ASP A 38 5.07 -4.34 11.54
C ASP A 38 5.53 -3.02 12.19
N SER A 39 6.84 -2.83 12.42
CA SER A 39 7.37 -1.64 13.11
C SER A 39 7.11 -0.34 12.32
N ARG A 40 6.85 -0.48 11.01
CA ARG A 40 6.65 0.62 10.07
C ARG A 40 5.27 1.26 10.16
N TYR A 41 4.28 0.58 10.74
CA TYR A 41 2.91 1.09 10.86
C TYR A 41 2.26 0.80 12.23
N SER A 42 1.14 1.47 12.50
CA SER A 42 0.24 1.19 13.62
C SER A 42 -1.19 1.40 13.14
N VAL A 43 -2.13 0.58 13.60
CA VAL A 43 -3.55 0.68 13.21
C VAL A 43 -4.40 1.13 14.39
N LEU A 44 -5.22 2.16 14.17
CA LEU A 44 -6.24 2.63 15.12
C LEU A 44 -7.59 2.63 14.43
N CYS A 45 -8.50 1.76 14.87
CA CYS A 45 -9.86 1.69 14.34
C CYS A 45 -10.73 2.84 14.89
N LEU A 46 -11.47 3.50 14.01
CA LEU A 46 -12.33 4.64 14.33
C LEU A 46 -13.81 4.35 14.01
N GLY A 47 -14.70 5.09 14.68
CA GLY A 47 -16.14 5.04 14.44
C GLY A 47 -16.69 3.62 14.48
N ALA A 48 -17.53 3.27 13.50
CA ALA A 48 -18.18 1.96 13.45
C ALA A 48 -17.24 0.78 13.13
N ALA A 49 -15.99 1.03 12.70
CA ALA A 49 -14.98 -0.01 12.57
C ALA A 49 -14.39 -0.39 13.93
N ARG A 50 -14.46 0.49 14.93
CA ARG A 50 -14.01 0.21 16.31
C ARG A 50 -14.88 -0.85 16.99
N GLU A 51 -16.17 -0.91 16.65
CA GLU A 51 -17.12 -1.88 17.24
C GLU A 51 -16.83 -3.33 16.82
N ALA A 52 -16.26 -3.52 15.63
CA ALA A 52 -15.84 -4.81 15.11
C ALA A 52 -14.53 -4.65 14.33
N PRO A 53 -13.38 -4.53 15.02
CA PRO A 53 -12.11 -4.12 14.38
C PRO A 53 -11.48 -5.22 13.52
N GLN A 54 -11.63 -6.49 13.91
CA GLN A 54 -10.89 -7.59 13.28
C GLN A 54 -11.15 -7.72 11.77
N PRO A 55 -12.40 -7.73 11.26
CA PRO A 55 -12.64 -7.84 9.82
C PRO A 55 -12.02 -6.69 9.00
N HIS A 56 -11.96 -5.48 9.58
CA HIS A 56 -11.36 -4.33 8.92
C HIS A 56 -9.84 -4.41 8.90
N ILE A 57 -9.24 -4.88 9.99
CA ILE A 57 -7.79 -5.11 10.09
C ILE A 57 -7.37 -6.22 9.13
N ASP A 58 -8.13 -7.31 9.06
CA ASP A 58 -7.84 -8.42 8.15
C ASP A 58 -7.85 -7.95 6.69
N ALA A 59 -8.87 -7.20 6.29
CA ALA A 59 -8.94 -6.62 4.94
C ALA A 59 -7.80 -5.61 4.66
N LEU A 60 -7.35 -4.86 5.68
CA LEU A 60 -6.17 -3.99 5.55
C LEU A 60 -4.88 -4.82 5.37
N CYS A 61 -4.76 -5.96 6.04
CA CYS A 61 -3.60 -6.86 5.96
C CYS A 61 -3.43 -7.51 4.58
N ASP A 62 -4.45 -7.50 3.70
CA ASP A 62 -4.30 -7.92 2.30
C ASP A 62 -3.22 -7.10 1.57
N TRP A 63 -3.04 -5.82 1.94
CA TRP A 63 -1.96 -4.97 1.42
C TRP A 63 -0.56 -5.43 1.83
N LYS A 64 -0.43 -6.13 2.96
CA LYS A 64 0.86 -6.66 3.42
C LYS A 64 1.35 -7.76 2.48
N VAL A 65 0.47 -8.63 2.01
CA VAL A 65 0.81 -9.78 1.15
C VAL A 65 0.70 -9.50 -0.34
N SER A 66 0.15 -8.34 -0.72
CA SER A 66 0.00 -7.92 -2.11
C SER A 66 1.34 -7.67 -2.79
N THR A 67 1.50 -8.15 -4.03
CA THR A 67 2.63 -7.76 -4.87
C THR A 67 2.46 -6.34 -5.39
N THR A 68 3.53 -5.72 -5.90
CA THR A 68 3.40 -4.42 -6.59
C THR A 68 2.43 -4.49 -7.76
N GLN A 69 2.40 -5.59 -8.51
CA GLN A 69 1.46 -5.75 -9.64
C GLN A 69 0.00 -5.82 -9.15
N ASP A 70 -0.26 -6.54 -8.07
CA ASP A 70 -1.59 -6.57 -7.45
C ASP A 70 -1.99 -5.18 -6.97
N ALA A 71 -1.06 -4.47 -6.32
CA ALA A 71 -1.31 -3.13 -5.83
C ALA A 71 -1.64 -2.16 -6.98
N LEU A 72 -0.86 -2.16 -8.07
CA LEU A 72 -1.13 -1.33 -9.25
C LEU A 72 -2.51 -1.62 -9.84
N ARG A 73 -2.90 -2.90 -9.94
CA ARG A 73 -4.20 -3.33 -10.46
C ARG A 73 -5.34 -2.87 -9.55
N ILE A 74 -5.26 -3.12 -8.24
CA ILE A 74 -6.30 -2.76 -7.27
C ILE A 74 -6.44 -1.24 -7.20
N LEU A 75 -5.33 -0.52 -7.08
CA LEU A 75 -5.32 0.94 -7.01
C LEU A 75 -5.86 1.58 -8.28
N ALA A 76 -5.71 0.96 -9.45
CA ALA A 76 -6.27 1.45 -10.71
C ALA A 76 -7.79 1.21 -10.84
N SER A 77 -8.39 0.35 -10.00
CA SER A 77 -9.81 0.01 -10.06
C SER A 77 -10.72 1.23 -9.91
N ASP A 78 -11.90 1.16 -10.54
CA ASP A 78 -12.96 2.18 -10.46
C ASP A 78 -13.59 2.24 -9.06
N ASP A 79 -13.51 1.16 -8.28
CA ASP A 79 -13.99 1.11 -6.89
C ASP A 79 -13.13 1.95 -5.93
N ILE A 80 -11.93 2.36 -6.37
CA ILE A 80 -11.02 3.18 -5.58
C ILE A 80 -11.27 4.66 -5.89
N GLU A 81 -11.88 5.33 -4.94
CA GLU A 81 -12.23 6.75 -4.97
C GLU A 81 -10.98 7.63 -4.84
N VAL A 82 -10.91 8.66 -5.68
CA VAL A 82 -9.92 9.73 -5.56
C VAL A 82 -10.58 11.05 -5.91
N THR A 83 -10.21 12.12 -5.21
CA THR A 83 -10.67 13.48 -5.52
C THR A 83 -9.93 14.09 -6.71
N ASN A 84 -8.69 13.65 -6.95
CA ASN A 84 -7.85 14.07 -8.05
C ASN A 84 -7.38 12.87 -8.88
N GLN A 85 -8.03 12.63 -10.02
CA GLN A 85 -7.72 11.52 -10.92
C GLN A 85 -6.31 11.62 -11.54
N CYS A 86 -5.81 12.85 -11.74
CA CYS A 86 -4.46 13.07 -12.24
C CYS A 86 -3.42 12.58 -11.22
N ASP A 87 -3.65 12.80 -9.92
CA ASP A 87 -2.74 12.32 -8.88
C ASP A 87 -2.74 10.79 -8.82
N LYS A 88 -3.92 10.16 -8.84
CA LYS A 88 -4.05 8.69 -8.89
C LYS A 88 -3.20 8.09 -10.01
N THR A 89 -3.35 8.62 -11.22
CA THR A 89 -2.61 8.15 -12.40
C THR A 89 -1.10 8.31 -12.22
N LYS A 90 -0.65 9.49 -11.77
CA LYS A 90 0.78 9.77 -11.57
C LYS A 90 1.42 8.91 -10.48
N GLN A 91 0.71 8.66 -9.38
CA GLN A 91 1.24 7.87 -8.27
C GLN A 91 1.31 6.38 -8.62
N ILE A 92 0.31 5.86 -9.36
CA ILE A 92 0.36 4.49 -9.89
C ILE A 92 1.56 4.32 -10.82
N ASP A 93 1.75 5.24 -11.77
CA ASP A 93 2.90 5.22 -12.68
C ASP A 93 4.23 5.27 -11.89
N LYS A 94 4.32 6.20 -10.94
CA LYS A 94 5.52 6.36 -10.10
C LYS A 94 5.86 5.09 -9.30
N LEU A 95 4.85 4.41 -8.76
CA LEU A 95 5.05 3.15 -8.04
C LEU A 95 5.60 2.05 -8.95
N GLY A 96 5.07 1.95 -10.17
CA GLY A 96 5.57 1.02 -11.19
C GLY A 96 7.02 1.32 -11.57
N THR A 97 7.34 2.58 -11.87
CA THR A 97 8.71 3.01 -12.17
C THR A 97 9.66 2.73 -11.02
N MET A 98 9.27 3.05 -9.78
CA MET A 98 10.11 2.82 -8.61
C MET A 98 10.45 1.35 -8.41
N ASN A 99 9.48 0.45 -8.59
CA ASN A 99 9.74 -0.98 -8.46
C ASN A 99 10.71 -1.48 -9.55
N PHE A 100 10.53 -1.03 -10.79
CA PHE A 100 11.45 -1.35 -11.89
C PHE A 100 12.87 -0.81 -11.64
N ASP A 101 12.99 0.44 -11.21
CA ASP A 101 14.27 1.08 -10.92
C ASP A 101 15.02 0.36 -9.80
N LEU A 102 14.31 -0.08 -8.74
CA LEU A 102 14.91 -0.84 -7.65
C LEU A 102 15.52 -2.16 -8.15
N THR A 103 14.78 -2.93 -8.93
CA THR A 103 15.29 -4.19 -9.49
C THR A 103 16.55 -3.96 -10.34
N ASN A 104 16.56 -2.92 -11.18
CA ASN A 104 17.72 -2.62 -12.04
C ASN A 104 18.94 -2.08 -11.27
N LEU A 105 18.72 -1.25 -10.23
CA LEU A 105 19.81 -0.69 -9.42
C LEU A 105 20.59 -1.79 -8.71
N TRP A 106 19.88 -2.79 -8.18
CA TRP A 106 20.51 -3.92 -7.49
C TRP A 106 21.25 -4.87 -8.43
N GLU A 107 20.78 -5.05 -9.66
CA GLU A 107 21.53 -5.78 -10.70
C GLU A 107 22.89 -5.11 -11.00
N GLN A 108 22.95 -3.79 -10.98
CA GLN A 108 24.17 -3.02 -11.27
C GLN A 108 25.17 -2.97 -10.11
N THR A 109 24.71 -3.16 -8.88
CA THR A 109 25.56 -3.14 -7.67
C THR A 109 26.01 -4.53 -7.23
N ARG A 110 25.66 -5.58 -7.98
CA ARG A 110 26.09 -6.96 -7.69
C ARG A 110 27.60 -7.11 -7.94
N PRO A 111 28.40 -7.53 -6.94
CA PRO A 111 29.84 -7.71 -7.07
C PRO A 111 30.23 -8.88 -7.99
#